data_AF-A0A0F9KRJ2-F1
#
_entry.id   AF-A0A0F9KRJ2-F1
#
_cell.length_a   1.000
_cell.length_b   1.000
_cell.length_c   1.000
_cell.angle_alpha   90.00
_cell.angle_beta   90.00
_cell.angle_gamma   90.00
#
_symmetry.space_group_name_H-M   'P 1'
#
loop_
_entity.id
_entity.type
_entity.pdbx_description
1 polymer ?
#
loop_
_entity_poly.entity_id
_entity_poly.type
_entity_poly.pdbx_seq_one_letter_code
_entity_poly.pdbx_strand_id
1 'polypeptide(L)'
;LDHSEIAGNTLSRRRTPGSKIGDGQFWRAKITKVDSAFEAKAYMLRRVDSGYRDRVELIADCHLRTTNGLKNGDKVALQVFCQTDIIESS
;
A
#
# COMPACT_ATOMS: atom_id res chain seq x y z
N LEU A 1 20.95 0.11 4.89
CA LEU A 1 19.93 1.19 4.84
C LEU A 1 18.86 0.81 5.83
N ASP A 2 18.78 1.62 6.89
CA ASP A 2 18.07 1.40 8.15
C ASP A 2 16.59 1.03 8.02
N HIS A 3 16.17 0.17 8.96
CA HIS A 3 14.83 -0.27 9.31
C HIS A 3 13.79 0.87 9.28
N SER A 4 13.31 1.23 8.11
CA SER A 4 12.34 2.32 7.95
C SER A 4 10.95 1.73 7.77
N GLU A 5 10.43 1.11 8.83
CA GLU A 5 9.01 1.30 9.11
C GLU A 5 8.81 2.81 9.22
N ILE A 6 8.04 3.39 8.31
CA ILE A 6 7.61 4.77 8.51
C ILE A 6 6.44 4.67 9.48
N ALA A 7 6.76 4.73 10.77
CA ALA A 7 5.81 4.72 11.88
C ALA A 7 4.61 5.62 11.57
N GLY A 8 3.41 5.15 11.96
CA GLY A 8 2.09 5.74 11.69
C GLY A 8 2.10 7.18 11.17
N ASN A 9 2.06 7.34 9.84
CA ASN A 9 1.92 8.67 9.27
C ASN A 9 0.46 9.10 9.45
N THR A 10 0.25 10.17 10.21
CA THR A 10 -1.05 10.84 10.28
C THR A 10 -1.41 11.34 8.88
N LEU A 11 -2.38 10.70 8.24
CA LEU A 11 -2.93 11.15 6.96
C LEU A 11 -3.71 12.47 7.20
N SER A 12 -3.05 13.63 7.13
CA SER A 12 -3.79 14.89 7.26
C SER A 12 -3.32 16.02 6.34
N ARG A 13 -4.27 16.47 5.50
CA ARG A 13 -4.98 17.73 5.77
C ARG A 13 -6.47 17.46 5.60
N ARG A 14 -7.30 17.85 6.58
CA ARG A 14 -8.76 17.88 6.44
C ARG A 14 -9.11 18.84 5.30
N ARG A 15 -9.31 18.31 4.09
CA ARG A 15 -9.94 19.07 3.00
C ARG A 15 -11.47 19.00 3.07
N THR A 16 -12.03 18.04 3.80
CA THR A 16 -13.48 17.79 3.83
C THR A 16 -14.03 17.87 5.26
N PRO A 17 -14.98 18.79 5.55
CA PRO A 17 -15.68 18.83 6.83
C PRO A 17 -16.31 17.46 7.15
N GLY A 18 -16.11 16.95 8.38
CA GLY A 18 -16.64 15.66 8.84
C GLY A 18 -15.72 14.44 8.66
N SER A 19 -14.60 14.57 7.95
CA SER A 19 -13.62 13.48 7.84
C SER A 19 -12.84 13.26 9.15
N LYS A 20 -12.81 12.03 9.64
CA LYS A 20 -11.96 11.63 10.78
C LYS A 20 -10.52 11.48 10.29
N ILE A 21 -9.59 12.13 10.99
CA ILE A 21 -8.16 11.87 10.83
C ILE A 21 -7.92 10.48 11.42
N GLY A 22 -7.13 9.66 10.73
CA GLY A 22 -6.81 8.31 11.20
C GLY A 22 -5.39 7.93 10.85
N ASP A 23 -4.89 6.91 11.53
CA ASP A 23 -3.54 6.41 11.35
C ASP A 23 -3.46 5.41 10.20
N GLY A 24 -2.42 5.57 9.39
CA GLY A 24 -2.07 4.68 8.29
C GLY A 24 -0.75 3.98 8.54
N GLN A 25 -0.72 2.66 8.35
CA GLN A 25 0.51 1.88 8.28
C GLN A 25 0.86 1.66 6.80
N PHE A 26 2.13 1.83 6.46
CA PHE A 26 2.63 1.78 5.09
C PHE A 26 3.69 0.71 4.92
N TRP A 27 3.61 -0.02 3.81
CA TRP A 27 4.65 -0.96 3.38
C TRP A 27 5.00 -0.69 1.93
N ARG A 28 6.29 -0.73 1.60
CA ARG A 28 6.73 -0.71 0.20
C ARG A 28 6.18 -1.94 -0.50
N ALA A 29 5.68 -1.75 -1.71
CA ALA A 29 5.10 -2.83 -2.49
C ALA A 29 5.44 -2.69 -3.97
N LYS A 30 5.27 -3.79 -4.69
CA LYS A 30 5.17 -3.81 -6.15
C LYS A 30 3.84 -4.46 -6.51
N ILE A 31 3.13 -3.87 -7.46
CA ILE A 31 1.90 -4.44 -8.02
C ILE A 31 2.19 -4.96 -9.42
N THR A 32 1.72 -6.17 -9.70
CA THR A 32 1.78 -6.82 -11.01
C THR A 32 0.38 -7.27 -11.40
N LYS A 33 -0.05 -7.02 -12.63
CA LYS A 33 -1.32 -7.58 -13.14
C LYS A 33 -1.02 -8.98 -13.68
N VAL A 34 -1.76 -10.00 -13.22
CA VAL A 34 -1.41 -11.43 -13.42
C VAL A 34 -1.30 -11.79 -14.91
N ASP A 35 -2.14 -11.23 -15.77
CA ASP A 35 -2.18 -11.53 -17.21
C ASP A 35 -1.53 -10.42 -18.06
N SER A 36 -0.53 -9.73 -17.51
CA SER A 36 0.14 -8.62 -18.18
C SER A 36 1.60 -8.52 -17.77
N ALA A 37 2.45 -8.02 -18.66
CA ALA A 37 3.82 -7.61 -18.32
C ALA A 37 3.86 -6.33 -17.46
N PHE A 38 2.70 -5.83 -17.01
CA PHE A 38 2.58 -4.63 -16.23
C PHE A 38 3.11 -4.82 -14.80
N GLU A 39 4.04 -3.95 -14.42
CA GLU A 39 4.48 -3.75 -13.04
C GLU A 39 4.52 -2.27 -12.69
N ALA A 40 4.18 -1.93 -11.45
CA ALA A 40 4.39 -0.59 -10.90
C ALA A 40 4.91 -0.63 -9.45
N LYS A 41 5.70 0.39 -9.10
CA LYS A 41 6.12 0.62 -7.72
C LYS A 41 4.94 1.22 -6.96
N ALA A 42 4.71 0.71 -5.75
CA ALA A 42 3.58 1.12 -4.95
C ALA A 42 3.91 1.12 -3.45
N TYR A 43 2.97 1.64 -2.68
CA TYR A 43 2.87 1.47 -1.24
C TYR A 43 1.53 0.81 -0.94
N MET A 44 1.58 -0.24 -0.13
CA MET A 44 0.40 -0.79 0.53
C MET A 44 0.10 0.03 1.76
N LEU A 45 -1.15 0.44 1.90
CA LEU A 45 -1.67 1.19 3.02
C LEU A 45 -2.75 0.38 3.73
N ARG A 46 -2.58 0.23 5.04
CA ARG A 46 -3.63 -0.22 5.95
C ARG A 46 -4.01 0.93 6.86
N ARG A 47 -5.30 1.26 6.91
CA ARG A 47 -5.84 2.19 7.91
C ARG A 47 -6.12 1.40 9.20
N VAL A 48 -5.57 1.87 10.32
CA VAL A 48 -5.60 1.15 11.61
C VAL A 48 -7.05 0.90 12.08
N ASP A 49 -7.93 1.88 11.89
CA ASP A 49 -9.33 1.82 12.33
C ASP A 49 -10.34 1.54 11.20
N SER A 50 -9.89 0.99 10.07
CA SER A 50 -10.81 0.64 8.97
C SER A 50 -11.72 -0.52 9.34
N GLY A 51 -13.02 -0.37 9.08
CA GLY A 51 -13.98 -1.47 9.12
C GLY A 51 -13.77 -2.50 7.99
N TYR A 52 -13.03 -2.13 6.94
CA TYR A 52 -12.68 -3.02 5.82
C TYR A 52 -11.38 -3.75 6.12
N ARG A 53 -11.46 -4.84 6.88
CA ARG A 53 -10.28 -5.63 7.31
C ARG A 53 -9.69 -6.49 6.19
N ASP A 54 -10.50 -6.82 5.19
CA ASP A 54 -10.17 -7.65 4.01
C ASP A 54 -9.65 -6.81 2.82
N ARG A 55 -9.54 -5.49 2.99
CA ARG A 55 -9.13 -4.57 1.92
C ARG A 55 -7.88 -3.82 2.32
N VAL A 56 -7.02 -3.63 1.34
CA VAL A 56 -5.85 -2.75 1.42
C VAL A 56 -6.00 -1.63 0.42
N GLU A 57 -5.44 -0.47 0.74
CA GLU A 57 -5.31 0.64 -0.18
C GLU A 57 -3.94 0.59 -0.84
N LEU A 58 -3.87 1.01 -2.10
CA LEU A 58 -2.63 1.04 -2.86
C LEU A 58 -2.39 2.44 -3.42
N ILE A 59 -1.19 2.93 -3.21
CA ILE A 59 -0.72 4.20 -3.73
C ILE A 59 0.46 3.89 -4.64
N ALA A 60 0.31 4.13 -5.94
CA ALA A 60 1.37 3.91 -6.92
C ALA A 60 1.95 5.23 -7.40
N ASP A 61 3.12 5.16 -8.05
CA ASP A 61 3.76 6.29 -8.73
C ASP A 61 3.03 6.72 -10.02
N CYS A 62 2.01 5.97 -10.45
CA CYS A 62 1.20 6.24 -11.63
C CYS A 62 -0.30 5.97 -11.39
N HIS A 63 -1.15 6.47 -12.30
CA HIS A 63 -2.59 6.23 -12.26
C HIS A 63 -2.94 4.87 -12.87
N LEU A 64 -2.85 3.81 -12.05
CA LEU A 64 -2.98 2.39 -12.45
C LEU A 64 -4.14 2.07 -13.42
N ARG A 65 -5.31 2.71 -13.25
CA ARG A 65 -6.46 2.47 -14.13
C ARG A 65 -6.29 3.05 -15.53
N THR A 66 -5.77 4.28 -15.61
CA THR A 66 -5.66 5.00 -16.89
C THR A 66 -4.39 4.60 -17.62
N THR A 67 -3.28 4.51 -16.89
CA THR A 67 -1.97 4.17 -17.44
C THR A 67 -1.88 2.69 -17.81
N ASN A 68 -2.54 1.81 -17.05
CA ASN A 68 -2.35 0.35 -17.17
C ASN A 68 -3.63 -0.43 -17.39
N GLY A 69 -4.75 0.27 -17.63
CA GLY A 69 -6.02 -0.35 -17.97
C GLY A 69 -6.57 -1.27 -16.87
N LEU A 70 -6.21 -1.02 -15.60
CA LEU A 70 -6.68 -1.82 -14.48
C LEU A 70 -8.20 -1.62 -14.28
N LYS A 71 -8.95 -2.72 -14.30
CA LYS A 71 -10.41 -2.74 -14.16
C LYS A 71 -10.85 -3.42 -12.86
N ASN A 72 -12.12 -3.23 -12.50
CA ASN A 72 -12.69 -3.95 -11.37
C ASN A 72 -12.76 -5.45 -11.70
N GLY A 73 -12.35 -6.29 -10.76
CA GLY A 73 -12.30 -7.74 -10.94
C GLY A 73 -11.00 -8.26 -11.56
N ASP A 74 -10.12 -7.39 -12.06
CA ASP A 74 -8.78 -7.80 -12.52
C ASP A 74 -8.00 -8.40 -11.36
N LYS A 75 -7.37 -9.55 -11.59
CA LYS A 75 -6.48 -10.17 -10.62
C LYS A 75 -5.12 -9.48 -10.64
N VAL A 76 -4.65 -9.11 -9.47
CA VAL A 76 -3.33 -8.50 -9.26
C VAL A 76 -2.56 -9.29 -8.23
N ALA A 77 -1.26 -9.40 -8.45
CA ALA A 77 -0.31 -9.87 -7.46
C ALA A 77 0.33 -8.65 -6.78
N LEU A 78 0.52 -8.76 -5.48
CA LEU A 78 1.19 -7.76 -4.66
C LEU A 78 2.39 -8.39 -3.98
N GLN A 79 3.57 -7.91 -4.33
CA GLN A 79 4.78 -8.20 -3.59
C GLN A 79 4.95 -7.12 -2.52
N VAL A 80 4.70 -7.47 -1.27
CA VAL A 80 4.89 -6.57 -0.12
C VAL A 80 6.29 -6.82 0.44
N PHE A 81 7.09 -5.76 0.53
CA PHE A 81 8.43 -5.84 1.08
C PHE A 81 8.38 -5.57 2.58
N CYS A 82 8.34 -6.64 3.36
CA CYS A 82 8.53 -6.61 4.80
C CYS A 82 9.97 -7.03 5.10
N GLN A 83 10.72 -6.23 5.86
CA GLN A 83 11.99 -6.73 6.40
C GLN A 83 11.65 -7.73 7.50
N THR A 84 12.09 -8.98 7.35
CA THR A 84 12.06 -9.97 8.44
C THR A 84 13.41 -9.85 9.13
N ASP A 85 13.44 -9.49 10.40
CA ASP A 85 14.70 -9.51 11.16
C ASP A 85 15.20 -10.95 11.24
N ILE A 86 16.26 -11.28 10.51
CA ILE A 86 17.02 -12.50 10.75
C ILE A 86 17.87 -12.20 11.99
N ILE A 87 17.38 -12.57 13.16
CA ILE A 87 18.19 -12.59 14.39
C ILE A 87 19.10 -13.81 14.26
N GLU A 88 20.30 -13.64 13.69
CA GLU A 88 21.36 -14.63 13.84
C GLU A 88 21.74 -14.67 15.33
N SER A 89 21.31 -15.73 16.00
CA SER A 89 21.68 -16.00 17.38
C SER A 89 23.19 -16.30 17.40
N SER A 90 23.98 -15.42 18.01
CA SER A 90 25.42 -15.61 18.25
C SER A 90 25.67 -16.65 19.34
#